data_AF-A0AAT9FGF6-F1
#
_entry.id   AF-A0AAT9FGF6-F1
#
_cell.length_a   1.000
_cell.length_b   1.000
_cell.length_c   1.000
_cell.angle_alpha   90.00
_cell.angle_beta   90.00
_cell.angle_gamma   90.00
#
_symmetry.space_group_name_H-M   'P 1'
#
loop_
_entity.id
_entity.type
_entity.pdbx_description
1 polymer ?
#
loop_
_entity_poly.entity_id
_entity_poly.type
_entity_poly.pdbx_seq_one_letter_code
_entity_poly.pdbx_strand_id
1 'polypeptide(L)'
;MNTHHPVSRAPYRGFTLIEILVVIAIIAVLATMTVGGLGYYKRKAAESKTQVFVGSISRALDEYHSDNGVFPEYTDEGALGASTKILYKELYGDRNGDGKPDDGATVYLATLSPDIKGSARNVEEAVGSGYFLIDGFKRRMRYLSPGKNNPDFDLWSTGANAGATVDKDDISNW
;
A
#
# COMPACT_ATOMS: atom_id res chain seq x y z
N MET A 1 -16.73 62.23 50.73
CA MET A 1 -15.35 61.74 50.63
C MET A 1 -15.38 60.31 50.12
N ASN A 2 -14.90 60.05 48.89
CA ASN A 2 -14.49 58.72 48.41
C ASN A 2 -13.25 58.94 47.54
N THR A 3 -12.14 58.31 47.90
CA THR A 3 -10.82 58.49 47.28
C THR A 3 -10.63 57.50 46.13
N HIS A 4 -10.43 58.01 44.90
CA HIS A 4 -10.03 57.17 43.76
C HIS A 4 -8.55 56.79 43.88
N HIS A 5 -8.26 55.51 44.09
CA HIS A 5 -6.90 54.98 43.97
C HIS A 5 -6.58 54.68 42.49
N PRO A 6 -5.49 55.23 41.93
CA PRO A 6 -5.07 54.90 40.57
C PRO A 6 -4.46 53.49 40.54
N VAL A 7 -5.00 52.63 39.68
CA VAL A 7 -4.43 51.30 39.41
C VAL A 7 -3.21 51.49 38.50
N SER A 8 -2.01 51.29 39.03
CA SER A 8 -0.75 51.31 38.27
C SER A 8 -0.71 50.15 37.29
N ARG A 9 -0.84 50.43 35.99
CA ARG A 9 -0.63 49.44 34.94
C ARG A 9 0.85 49.13 34.81
N ALA A 10 1.24 47.88 35.03
CA ALA A 10 2.61 47.43 34.80
C ALA A 10 3.00 47.61 33.32
N PRO A 11 4.22 48.05 33.00
CA PRO A 11 4.65 48.22 31.63
C PRO A 11 4.71 46.87 30.92
N TYR A 12 4.01 46.76 29.78
CA TYR A 12 4.13 45.61 28.89
C TYR A 12 5.54 45.58 28.32
N ARG A 13 6.32 44.55 28.70
CA ARG A 13 7.62 44.27 28.08
C ARG A 13 7.38 43.73 26.68
N GLY A 14 7.81 44.47 25.65
CA GLY A 14 7.78 44.01 24.27
C GLY A 14 8.89 42.99 24.00
N PHE A 15 8.66 42.11 23.03
CA PHE A 15 9.68 41.19 22.51
C PHE A 15 10.79 41.97 21.79
N THR A 16 12.03 41.53 21.99
CA THR A 16 13.19 42.10 21.29
C THR A 16 13.40 41.45 19.92
N LEU A 17 14.01 42.18 18.99
CA LEU A 17 14.38 41.66 17.67
C LEU A 17 15.34 40.46 17.77
N ILE A 18 16.23 40.47 18.77
CA ILE A 18 17.18 39.37 18.98
C ILE A 18 16.49 38.08 19.44
N GLU A 19 15.45 38.18 20.26
CA GLU A 19 14.65 37.02 20.67
C GLU A 19 13.94 36.38 19.47
N ILE A 20 13.37 37.19 18.58
CA ILE A 20 12.76 36.66 17.35
C ILE A 20 13.82 36.08 16.40
N LEU A 21 14.99 36.72 16.27
CA LEU A 21 16.06 36.24 15.40
C LEU A 21 16.62 34.89 15.84
N VAL A 22 16.82 34.68 17.15
CA VAL A 22 17.27 33.39 17.69
C VAL A 22 16.21 32.32 17.49
N VAL A 23 14.93 32.64 17.68
CA VAL A 23 13.83 31.69 17.49
C VAL A 23 13.73 31.22 16.03
N ILE A 24 13.76 32.13 15.05
CA ILE A 24 13.71 31.73 13.65
C ILE A 24 14.96 30.94 13.23
N ALA A 25 16.13 31.24 13.81
CA ALA A 25 17.35 30.47 13.56
C ALA A 25 17.23 29.03 14.10
N ILE A 26 16.70 28.85 15.30
CA ILE A 26 16.45 27.52 15.88
C ILE A 26 15.39 26.76 15.05
N ILE A 27 14.30 27.41 14.66
CA ILE A 27 13.26 26.79 13.80
C ILE A 27 13.86 26.37 12.45
N ALA A 28 14.71 27.18 11.83
CA ALA A 28 15.36 26.84 10.56
C ALA A 28 16.25 25.59 10.68
N VAL A 29 17.04 25.48 11.76
CA VAL A 29 17.87 24.29 12.02
C VAL A 29 16.99 23.05 12.24
N LEU A 30 15.98 23.14 13.11
CA LEU A 30 15.08 22.02 13.42
C LEU A 30 14.27 21.55 12.18
N ALA A 31 13.85 22.49 11.33
CA ALA A 31 13.10 22.20 10.11
C ALA A 31 13.92 21.32 9.14
N THR A 32 15.22 21.58 8.99
CA THR A 32 16.08 20.80 8.08
C THR A 32 16.29 19.36 8.54
N MET A 33 16.45 19.12 9.85
CA MET A 33 16.64 17.77 10.41
C MET A 33 15.40 16.88 10.27
N THR A 34 14.20 17.48 10.21
CA THR A 34 12.94 16.74 10.24
C THR A 34 12.61 16.03 8.92
N VAL A 35 13.17 16.49 7.78
CA VAL A 35 12.77 16.01 6.44
C VAL A 35 13.46 14.70 6.02
N GLY A 36 14.65 14.39 6.56
CA GLY A 36 15.52 13.33 6.03
C GLY A 36 15.01 11.89 6.12
N GLY A 37 14.11 11.57 7.06
CA GLY A 37 13.67 10.19 7.31
C GLY A 37 12.48 9.70 6.48
N LEU A 38 11.66 10.61 5.94
CA LEU A 38 10.32 10.27 5.46
C LEU A 38 10.34 9.27 4.28
N GLY A 39 11.31 9.37 3.37
CA GLY A 39 11.44 8.46 2.24
C GLY A 39 11.79 7.03 2.66
N TYR A 40 12.71 6.88 3.61
CA TYR A 40 13.13 5.58 4.14
C TYR A 40 11.96 4.85 4.82
N TYR A 41 11.22 5.56 5.69
CA TYR A 41 10.06 4.97 6.38
C TYR A 41 8.94 4.60 5.42
N LYS A 42 8.68 5.42 4.38
CA LYS A 42 7.71 5.09 3.34
C LYS A 42 8.07 3.81 2.59
N ARG A 43 9.35 3.66 2.19
CA ARG A 43 9.83 2.43 1.54
C ARG A 43 9.69 1.23 2.47
N LYS A 44 10.12 1.35 3.73
CA LYS A 44 10.03 0.26 4.70
C LYS A 44 8.58 -0.16 4.97
N ALA A 45 7.67 0.81 5.05
CA ALA A 45 6.24 0.54 5.21
C ALA A 45 5.65 -0.16 3.97
N ALA A 46 6.06 0.24 2.76
CA ALA A 46 5.66 -0.42 1.53
C ALA A 46 6.17 -1.87 1.47
N GLU A 47 7.45 -2.13 1.77
CA GLU A 47 8.01 -3.49 1.86
C GLU A 47 7.22 -4.36 2.85
N SER A 48 7.02 -3.86 4.07
CA SER A 48 6.30 -4.58 5.12
C SER A 48 4.86 -4.87 4.71
N LYS A 49 4.18 -3.91 4.09
CA LYS A 49 2.82 -4.11 3.55
C LYS A 49 2.82 -5.19 2.47
N THR A 50 3.76 -5.17 1.55
CA THR A 50 3.85 -6.17 0.48
C THR A 50 4.08 -7.58 1.06
N GLN A 51 4.98 -7.73 2.03
CA GLN A 51 5.24 -9.03 2.68
C GLN A 51 3.98 -9.60 3.34
N VAL A 52 3.25 -8.78 4.10
CA VAL A 52 1.97 -9.19 4.72
C VAL A 52 0.94 -9.55 3.64
N PHE A 53 0.88 -8.77 2.57
CA PHE A 53 -0.08 -8.99 1.50
C PHE A 53 0.20 -10.27 0.71
N VAL A 54 1.47 -10.55 0.37
CA VAL A 54 1.89 -11.83 -0.24
C VAL A 54 1.43 -13.01 0.63
N GLY A 55 1.70 -12.98 1.93
CA GLY A 55 1.25 -14.05 2.84
C GLY A 55 -0.29 -14.18 2.91
N SER A 56 -1.02 -13.06 2.82
CA SER A 56 -2.49 -13.06 2.79
C SER A 56 -3.04 -13.67 1.51
N ILE A 57 -2.41 -13.38 0.36
CA ILE A 57 -2.78 -13.97 -0.93
C ILE A 57 -2.45 -15.47 -0.94
N SER A 58 -1.26 -15.87 -0.48
CA SER A 58 -0.90 -17.30 -0.41
C SER A 58 -1.90 -18.09 0.42
N ARG A 59 -2.30 -17.57 1.59
CA ARG A 59 -3.31 -18.22 2.42
C ARG A 59 -4.67 -18.31 1.72
N ALA A 60 -5.10 -17.25 1.03
CA ALA A 60 -6.35 -17.25 0.28
C ALA A 60 -6.31 -18.21 -0.92
N LEU A 61 -5.14 -18.36 -1.56
CA LEU A 61 -4.90 -19.34 -2.61
C LEU A 61 -4.95 -20.77 -2.07
N ASP A 62 -4.39 -21.03 -0.88
CA ASP A 62 -4.48 -22.34 -0.22
C ASP A 62 -5.94 -22.71 0.11
N GLU A 63 -6.72 -21.73 0.58
CA GLU A 63 -8.15 -21.91 0.85
C GLU A 63 -8.94 -22.15 -0.43
N TYR A 64 -8.69 -21.35 -1.48
CA TYR A 64 -9.27 -21.56 -2.80
C TYR A 64 -8.94 -22.96 -3.36
N HIS A 65 -7.68 -23.40 -3.24
CA HIS A 65 -7.26 -24.72 -3.70
C HIS A 65 -7.92 -25.83 -2.88
N SER A 66 -8.10 -25.65 -1.57
CA SER A 66 -8.84 -26.60 -0.72
C SER A 66 -10.30 -26.77 -1.18
N ASP A 67 -10.95 -25.68 -1.59
CA ASP A 67 -12.36 -25.69 -1.99
C ASP A 67 -12.58 -26.15 -3.44
N ASN A 68 -11.63 -25.84 -4.35
CA ASN A 68 -11.79 -26.04 -5.79
C ASN A 68 -10.88 -27.13 -6.38
N GLY A 69 -9.89 -27.60 -5.62
CA GLY A 69 -8.94 -28.65 -6.03
C GLY A 69 -7.87 -28.21 -7.02
N VAL A 70 -7.88 -26.95 -7.45
CA VAL A 70 -6.91 -26.35 -8.38
C VAL A 70 -6.60 -24.91 -7.97
N PHE A 71 -5.40 -24.43 -8.25
CA PHE A 71 -5.09 -23.00 -8.15
C PHE A 71 -5.69 -22.27 -9.36
N PRO A 72 -6.01 -20.96 -9.25
CA PRO A 72 -6.50 -20.19 -10.39
C PRO A 72 -5.47 -20.23 -11.53
N GLU A 73 -5.77 -20.90 -12.64
CA GLU A 73 -4.81 -20.99 -13.74
C GLU A 73 -4.64 -19.63 -14.42
N TYR A 74 -3.39 -19.28 -14.70
CA TYR A 74 -3.11 -18.05 -15.42
C TYR A 74 -3.61 -18.18 -16.87
N THR A 75 -4.59 -17.36 -17.24
CA THR A 75 -5.00 -17.18 -18.63
C THR A 75 -4.15 -16.07 -19.25
N ASP A 76 -3.51 -16.36 -20.38
CA ASP A 76 -2.56 -15.51 -21.12
C ASP A 76 -3.16 -14.18 -21.64
N GLU A 77 -3.56 -13.28 -20.74
CA GLU A 77 -4.22 -12.01 -21.07
C GLU A 77 -3.33 -10.77 -20.80
N GLY A 78 -2.02 -10.95 -20.59
CA GLY A 78 -1.11 -9.84 -20.25
C GLY A 78 0.12 -9.76 -21.15
N ALA A 79 0.52 -8.55 -21.55
CA ALA A 79 1.74 -8.26 -22.32
C ALA A 79 3.07 -8.68 -21.62
N LEU A 80 3.00 -9.26 -20.42
CA LEU A 80 4.15 -9.61 -19.57
C LEU A 80 4.09 -11.05 -19.01
N GLY A 81 3.20 -11.92 -19.51
CA GLY A 81 3.21 -13.37 -19.22
C GLY A 81 2.90 -13.79 -17.77
N ALA A 82 2.40 -12.88 -16.93
CA ALA A 82 1.96 -13.15 -15.57
C ALA A 82 1.02 -12.03 -15.11
N SER A 83 -0.17 -12.37 -14.60
CA SER A 83 -1.23 -11.41 -14.29
C SER A 83 -2.02 -11.82 -13.05
N THR A 84 -2.27 -10.87 -12.16
CA THR A 84 -3.11 -11.05 -10.97
C THR A 84 -4.59 -10.78 -11.21
N LYS A 85 -5.00 -10.49 -12.45
CA LYS A 85 -6.42 -10.28 -12.80
C LYS A 85 -7.27 -11.49 -12.43
N ILE A 86 -6.77 -12.70 -12.71
CA ILE A 86 -7.49 -13.94 -12.35
C ILE A 86 -7.63 -14.07 -10.84
N LEU A 87 -6.58 -13.72 -10.08
CA LEU A 87 -6.65 -13.74 -8.62
C LEU A 87 -7.70 -12.79 -8.07
N TYR A 88 -7.85 -11.61 -8.66
CA TYR A 88 -8.92 -10.70 -8.26
C TYR A 88 -10.29 -11.36 -8.47
N LYS A 89 -10.56 -11.89 -9.67
CA LYS A 89 -11.84 -12.54 -9.98
C LYS A 89 -12.15 -13.71 -9.05
N GLU A 90 -11.17 -14.59 -8.82
CA GLU A 90 -11.39 -15.83 -8.08
C GLU A 90 -11.32 -15.64 -6.55
N LEU A 91 -10.43 -14.79 -6.05
CA LEU A 91 -10.27 -14.58 -4.60
C LEU A 91 -11.21 -13.52 -4.02
N TYR A 92 -11.61 -12.53 -4.82
CA TYR A 92 -12.63 -11.56 -4.41
C TYR A 92 -14.04 -11.97 -4.86
N GLY A 93 -14.15 -12.85 -5.85
CA GLY A 93 -15.43 -13.36 -6.34
C GLY A 93 -16.13 -12.44 -7.35
N ASP A 94 -15.44 -11.47 -7.94
CA ASP A 94 -15.97 -10.52 -8.92
C ASP A 94 -15.62 -10.98 -10.34
N ARG A 95 -16.41 -11.90 -10.91
CA ARG A 95 -16.16 -12.46 -12.24
C ARG A 95 -16.68 -11.54 -13.34
N ASN A 96 -17.70 -10.74 -13.05
CA ASN A 96 -18.32 -9.80 -13.98
C ASN A 96 -17.53 -8.48 -14.14
N GLY A 97 -16.67 -8.14 -13.18
CA GLY A 97 -15.79 -6.96 -13.18
C GLY A 97 -16.45 -5.66 -12.73
N ASP A 98 -17.56 -5.70 -11.98
CA ASP A 98 -18.30 -4.52 -11.52
C ASP A 98 -17.78 -3.91 -10.21
N GLY A 99 -16.72 -4.50 -9.65
CA GLY A 99 -16.10 -4.07 -8.39
C GLY A 99 -16.69 -4.71 -7.14
N LYS A 100 -17.60 -5.67 -7.28
CA LYS A 100 -18.27 -6.35 -6.16
C LYS A 100 -18.24 -7.87 -6.33
N PRO A 101 -18.25 -8.64 -5.23
CA PRO A 101 -18.42 -10.08 -5.33
C PRO A 101 -19.76 -10.41 -5.96
N ASP A 102 -19.77 -11.37 -6.90
CA ASP A 102 -20.98 -11.90 -7.51
C ASP A 102 -21.84 -12.64 -6.46
N ASP A 103 -23.15 -12.69 -6.71
CA ASP A 103 -24.07 -13.42 -5.85
C ASP A 103 -23.69 -14.90 -5.76
N GLY A 104 -23.46 -15.38 -4.54
CA GLY A 104 -23.05 -16.76 -4.27
C GLY A 104 -21.55 -17.04 -4.46
N ALA A 105 -20.74 -16.03 -4.79
CA ALA A 105 -19.29 -16.19 -4.80
C ALA A 105 -18.71 -16.25 -3.38
N THR A 106 -17.79 -17.19 -3.16
CA THR A 106 -16.98 -17.22 -1.94
C THR A 106 -15.90 -16.13 -2.01
N VAL A 107 -15.83 -15.30 -0.98
CA VAL A 107 -14.79 -14.25 -0.86
C VAL A 107 -13.66 -14.77 0.01
N TYR A 108 -12.57 -15.22 -0.61
CA TYR A 108 -11.38 -15.71 0.08
C TYR A 108 -10.51 -14.55 0.62
N LEU A 109 -10.52 -13.39 -0.04
CA LEU A 109 -9.71 -12.24 0.38
C LEU A 109 -10.48 -10.91 0.26
N ALA A 110 -11.20 -10.55 1.33
CA ALA A 110 -11.99 -9.31 1.41
C ALA A 110 -11.13 -8.02 1.26
N THR A 111 -9.82 -8.09 1.54
CA THR A 111 -8.92 -6.94 1.38
C THR A 111 -8.69 -6.52 -0.09
N LEU A 112 -9.22 -7.29 -1.04
CA LEU A 112 -9.22 -6.96 -2.47
C LEU A 112 -10.34 -6.00 -2.88
N SER A 113 -11.25 -5.65 -1.97
CA SER A 113 -12.36 -4.75 -2.28
C SER A 113 -11.87 -3.40 -2.84
N PRO A 114 -12.37 -2.96 -4.02
CA PRO A 114 -11.99 -1.68 -4.62
C PRO A 114 -12.53 -0.47 -3.84
N ASP A 115 -13.51 -0.68 -2.95
CA ASP A 115 -14.03 0.35 -2.03
C ASP A 115 -13.01 0.75 -0.96
N ILE A 116 -11.97 -0.05 -0.74
CA ILE A 116 -10.88 0.28 0.18
C ILE A 116 -10.08 1.45 -0.40
N LYS A 117 -9.98 2.55 0.35
CA LYS A 117 -9.32 3.78 -0.07
C LYS A 117 -7.92 3.95 0.54
N GLY A 118 -7.14 4.84 -0.07
CA GLY A 118 -5.85 5.28 0.44
C GLY A 118 -4.77 4.19 0.49
N SER A 119 -3.92 4.24 1.52
CA SER A 119 -2.76 3.35 1.63
C SER A 119 -3.15 1.88 1.79
N ALA A 120 -4.30 1.58 2.41
CA ALA A 120 -4.79 0.21 2.61
C ALA A 120 -5.25 -0.48 1.33
N ARG A 121 -5.58 0.28 0.26
CA ARG A 121 -6.02 -0.28 -1.03
C ARG A 121 -4.99 -1.24 -1.62
N ASN A 122 -5.47 -2.40 -2.06
CA ASN A 122 -4.67 -3.52 -2.59
C ASN A 122 -5.00 -3.88 -4.05
N VAL A 123 -5.87 -3.11 -4.71
CA VAL A 123 -6.21 -3.31 -6.13
C VAL A 123 -6.08 -2.02 -6.94
N GLU A 124 -5.72 -2.12 -8.20
CA GLU A 124 -5.74 -1.05 -9.20
C GLU A 124 -6.64 -1.46 -10.36
N GLU A 125 -7.50 -0.54 -10.81
CA GLU A 125 -8.31 -0.76 -12.01
C GLU A 125 -7.53 -0.37 -13.26
N ALA A 126 -7.47 -1.25 -14.25
CA ALA A 126 -7.03 -0.89 -15.58
C ALA A 126 -8.26 -0.71 -16.48
N VAL A 127 -8.37 0.46 -17.10
CA VAL A 127 -9.52 0.84 -17.93
C VAL A 127 -9.78 -0.25 -18.99
N GLY A 128 -10.98 -0.84 -18.93
CA GLY A 128 -11.42 -1.89 -19.86
C GLY A 128 -10.77 -3.27 -19.65
N SER A 129 -9.96 -3.46 -18.61
CA SER A 129 -9.23 -4.71 -18.33
C SER A 129 -9.46 -5.28 -16.92
N GLY A 130 -10.26 -4.61 -16.08
CA GLY A 130 -10.63 -5.04 -14.74
C GLY A 130 -9.59 -4.66 -13.67
N TYR A 131 -9.66 -5.32 -12.51
CA TYR A 131 -8.79 -5.04 -11.36
C TYR A 131 -7.58 -5.97 -11.31
N PHE A 132 -6.46 -5.39 -10.86
CA PHE A 132 -5.17 -6.06 -10.67
C PHE A 132 -4.72 -5.86 -9.23
N LEU A 133 -4.07 -6.87 -8.64
CA LEU A 133 -3.52 -6.74 -7.29
C LEU A 133 -2.29 -5.84 -7.33
N ILE A 134 -2.19 -4.95 -6.35
CA ILE A 134 -1.06 -4.05 -6.17
C ILE A 134 -0.37 -4.23 -4.83
N ASP A 135 0.93 -4.07 -4.85
CA ASP A 135 1.79 -4.15 -3.68
C ASP A 135 1.78 -2.86 -2.84
N GLY A 136 2.60 -2.81 -1.79
CA GLY A 136 2.77 -1.61 -0.96
C GLY A 136 3.38 -0.42 -1.68
N PHE A 137 4.07 -0.64 -2.81
CA PHE A 137 4.63 0.38 -3.70
C PHE A 137 3.62 0.87 -4.75
N LYS A 138 2.39 0.35 -4.73
CA LYS A 138 1.31 0.64 -5.69
C LYS A 138 1.64 0.16 -7.10
N ARG A 139 2.34 -0.96 -7.20
CA ARG A 139 2.69 -1.62 -8.46
C ARG A 139 1.96 -2.94 -8.58
N ARG A 140 1.65 -3.32 -9.82
CA ARG A 140 0.97 -4.57 -10.11
C ARG A 140 1.85 -5.74 -9.72
N MET A 141 1.29 -6.63 -8.92
CA MET A 141 1.89 -7.91 -8.62
C MET A 141 1.73 -8.85 -9.81
N ARG A 142 2.58 -9.87 -9.85
CA ARG A 142 2.60 -10.89 -10.88
C ARG A 142 2.30 -12.25 -10.27
N TYR A 143 1.58 -13.04 -11.04
CA TYR A 143 1.14 -14.36 -10.63
C TYR A 143 1.18 -15.31 -11.81
N LEU A 144 1.61 -16.54 -11.55
CA LEU A 144 1.68 -17.62 -12.51
C LEU A 144 1.34 -18.95 -11.82
N SER A 145 0.41 -19.71 -12.38
CA SER A 145 0.14 -21.10 -12.00
C SER A 145 -0.12 -21.93 -13.27
N PRO A 146 0.53 -23.10 -13.45
CA PRO A 146 1.57 -23.65 -12.59
C PRO A 146 2.81 -22.74 -12.51
N GLY A 147 3.44 -22.67 -11.33
CA GLY A 147 4.58 -21.78 -11.12
C GLY A 147 5.84 -22.29 -11.85
N LYS A 148 6.78 -21.38 -12.10
CA LYS A 148 8.07 -21.68 -12.72
C LYS A 148 9.13 -21.99 -11.67
N ASN A 149 9.08 -21.31 -10.52
CA ASN A 149 10.04 -21.46 -9.42
C ASN A 149 9.47 -22.36 -8.30
N ASN A 150 8.15 -22.33 -8.11
CA ASN A 150 7.40 -23.22 -7.23
C ASN A 150 6.40 -24.06 -8.08
N PRO A 151 6.32 -25.39 -7.89
CA PRO A 151 5.41 -26.24 -8.67
C PRO A 151 3.94 -25.83 -8.60
N ASP A 152 3.49 -25.25 -7.48
CA ASP A 152 2.09 -24.90 -7.27
C ASP A 152 1.75 -23.56 -7.96
N PHE A 153 2.41 -22.49 -7.51
CA PHE A 153 2.25 -21.15 -8.08
C PHE A 153 3.43 -20.24 -7.72
N ASP A 154 3.72 -19.28 -8.60
CA ASP A 154 4.62 -18.17 -8.34
C ASP A 154 3.80 -16.89 -8.11
N LEU A 155 4.08 -16.19 -7.02
CA LEU A 155 3.51 -14.88 -6.70
C LEU A 155 4.66 -13.94 -6.32
N TRP A 156 4.78 -12.81 -7.02
CA TRP A 156 5.83 -11.84 -6.71
C TRP A 156 5.46 -10.38 -6.97
N SER A 157 6.16 -9.50 -6.26
CA SER A 157 6.19 -8.05 -6.44
C SER A 157 7.60 -7.65 -6.87
N THR A 158 7.70 -6.70 -7.82
CA THR A 158 8.99 -6.13 -8.26
C THR A 158 9.56 -5.12 -7.23
N GLY A 159 8.91 -4.96 -6.08
CA GLY A 159 9.35 -4.08 -5.00
C GLY A 159 9.51 -2.63 -5.43
N ALA A 160 10.62 -2.00 -4.99
CA ALA A 160 10.92 -0.60 -5.25
C ALA A 160 11.42 -0.31 -6.68
N ASN A 161 11.75 -1.33 -7.49
CA ASN A 161 12.21 -1.17 -8.88
C ASN A 161 11.17 -1.72 -9.87
N ALA A 162 10.93 -1.05 -11.00
CA ALA A 162 9.95 -1.51 -11.99
C ALA A 162 10.54 -2.59 -12.93
N GLY A 163 11.54 -3.33 -12.43
CA GLY A 163 12.38 -4.24 -13.22
C GLY A 163 11.58 -5.42 -13.78
N ALA A 164 11.99 -5.89 -14.96
CA ALA A 164 11.48 -7.11 -15.57
C ALA A 164 12.19 -8.37 -15.06
N THR A 165 13.27 -8.20 -14.28
CA THR A 165 14.07 -9.28 -13.68
C THR A 165 13.81 -9.36 -12.19
N VAL A 166 13.85 -10.58 -11.64
CA VAL A 166 13.78 -10.79 -10.20
C VAL A 166 15.07 -10.25 -9.57
N ASP A 167 14.95 -9.12 -8.88
CA ASP A 167 16.08 -8.42 -8.27
C ASP A 167 16.07 -8.62 -6.74
N LYS A 168 17.12 -8.18 -6.04
CA LYS A 168 17.26 -8.32 -4.57
C LYS A 168 16.12 -7.64 -3.78
N ASP A 169 15.44 -6.68 -4.39
CA ASP A 169 14.37 -5.91 -3.75
C ASP A 169 12.97 -6.51 -4.00
N ASP A 170 12.88 -7.60 -4.76
CA ASP A 170 11.63 -8.30 -5.05
C ASP A 170 11.14 -9.10 -3.84
N ILE A 171 9.83 -9.26 -3.74
CA ILE A 171 9.18 -10.04 -2.69
C ILE A 171 8.39 -11.15 -3.36
N SER A 172 8.84 -12.38 -3.16
CA SER A 172 8.30 -13.62 -3.74
C SER A 172 7.74 -14.57 -2.67
N ASN A 173 7.03 -15.61 -3.12
CA ASN A 173 6.61 -16.75 -2.29
C ASN A 173 7.59 -17.94 -2.32
N TRP A 174 8.76 -17.80 -2.96
CA TRP A 174 9.88 -18.76 -2.96
C TRP A 174 11.16 -18.09 -2.47
#